data_AF-A0A8D2PUB7-F1
#
_entry.id   AF-A0A8D2PUB7-F1
#
_cell.length_a   1.000
_cell.length_b   1.000
_cell.length_c   1.000
_cell.angle_alpha   90.00
_cell.angle_beta   90.00
_cell.angle_gamma   90.00
#
_symmetry.space_group_name_H-M   'P 1'
#
loop_
_entity.id
_entity.type
_entity.pdbx_description
1 polymer ?
#
loop_
_entity_poly.entity_id
_entity_poly.type
_entity_poly.pdbx_seq_one_letter_code
_entity_poly.pdbx_strand_id
1 'polypeptide(L)'
;MNPTALGTDPTALGTDPTALGTDPSALGMNPTALGTDPTALGTDPTALDPTALGTDPTALGTDPTALGTDPSALGTDATALGTDPSALGTDPTALGTDPSALDTNPTALGTALDTNPTALGTDPSALGTDPTALGTDPSALGMNPTALGTDPTALGTNPTHNHTCQGIKNSWWHLWGGISPALPCASSSQPLQSNP
;
A
#
# COMPACT_ATOMS: atom_id res chain seq x y z
N MET A 1 19.10 -25.81 18.09
CA MET A 1 18.20 -26.03 19.25
C MET A 1 17.03 -25.09 19.05
N ASN A 2 15.80 -25.48 19.40
CA ASN A 2 14.62 -24.60 19.43
C ASN A 2 14.53 -24.03 20.86
N PRO A 3 15.07 -22.82 21.12
CA PRO A 3 15.03 -22.22 22.44
C PRO A 3 13.61 -21.68 22.71
N THR A 4 13.09 -21.96 23.90
CA THR A 4 11.79 -21.45 24.34
C THR A 4 11.97 -20.60 25.60
N ALA A 5 11.41 -19.40 25.62
CA ALA A 5 11.40 -18.49 26.76
C ALA A 5 9.95 -18.10 27.13
N LEU A 6 9.63 -18.07 28.43
CA LEU A 6 8.29 -17.73 28.94
C LEU A 6 8.40 -16.70 30.07
N GLY A 7 7.46 -15.75 30.12
CA GLY A 7 7.32 -14.82 31.24
C GLY A 7 7.08 -13.37 30.82
N THR A 8 7.55 -12.43 31.65
CA THR A 8 7.62 -11.01 31.33
C THR A 8 9.00 -10.73 30.72
N ASP A 9 9.06 -10.04 29.58
CA ASP A 9 10.27 -9.77 28.79
C ASP A 9 11.07 -11.03 28.34
N PRO A 10 10.43 -12.15 27.94
CA PRO A 10 11.17 -13.35 27.58
C PRO A 10 11.94 -13.15 26.27
N THR A 11 13.21 -13.53 26.24
CA THR A 11 14.04 -13.48 25.02
C THR A 11 14.49 -14.88 24.59
N ALA A 12 14.23 -15.27 23.34
CA ALA A 12 14.69 -16.53 22.74
C ALA A 12 15.56 -16.25 21.48
N LEU A 13 16.71 -16.92 21.37
CA LEU A 13 17.72 -16.67 20.33
C LEU A 13 18.19 -17.98 19.68
N GLY A 14 18.01 -18.16 18.37
CA GLY A 14 18.52 -19.34 17.67
C GLY A 14 17.78 -19.73 16.39
N THR A 15 17.73 -21.04 16.11
CA THR A 15 16.91 -21.63 15.04
C THR A 15 15.57 -22.05 15.62
N ASP A 16 14.48 -21.59 15.03
CA ASP A 16 13.10 -21.76 15.49
C ASP A 16 12.84 -21.24 16.93
N PRO A 17 13.37 -20.08 17.36
CA PRO A 17 13.20 -19.61 18.73
C PRO A 17 11.75 -19.21 19.01
N THR A 18 11.25 -19.53 20.21
CA THR A 18 9.88 -19.20 20.65
C THR A 18 9.90 -18.38 21.94
N ALA A 19 9.32 -17.19 21.94
CA ALA A 19 9.15 -16.35 23.13
C ALA A 19 7.65 -16.12 23.41
N LEU A 20 7.20 -16.38 24.65
CA LEU A 20 5.79 -16.33 25.04
C LEU A 20 5.55 -15.51 26.32
N GLY A 21 4.71 -14.47 26.26
CA GLY A 21 4.30 -13.73 27.45
C GLY A 21 4.07 -12.24 27.21
N THR A 22 4.47 -11.37 28.15
CA THR A 22 4.40 -9.91 27.95
C THR A 22 5.73 -9.41 27.42
N ASP A 23 5.71 -8.57 26.39
CA ASP A 23 6.89 -8.06 25.69
C ASP A 23 7.88 -9.15 25.18
N PRO A 24 7.40 -10.26 24.58
CA PRO A 24 8.27 -11.36 24.18
C PRO A 24 9.13 -11.01 22.95
N SER A 25 10.41 -11.38 22.98
CA SER A 25 11.36 -11.16 21.89
C SER A 25 11.94 -12.47 21.35
N ALA A 26 11.77 -12.76 20.06
CA ALA A 26 12.37 -13.92 19.40
C ALA A 26 13.29 -13.48 18.26
N LEU A 27 14.56 -13.88 18.28
CA LEU A 27 15.57 -13.53 17.26
C LEU A 27 16.21 -14.76 16.61
N GLY A 28 16.23 -14.81 15.28
CA GLY A 28 17.01 -15.80 14.53
C GLY A 28 16.36 -16.29 13.23
N MET A 29 16.39 -17.60 12.99
CA MET A 29 15.73 -18.21 11.83
C MET A 29 14.38 -18.78 12.28
N ASN A 30 13.29 -18.44 11.59
CA ASN A 30 11.90 -18.75 11.94
C ASN A 30 11.50 -18.35 13.38
N PRO A 31 11.82 -17.13 13.87
CA PRO A 31 11.46 -16.74 15.23
C PRO A 31 9.95 -16.58 15.39
N THR A 32 9.40 -17.05 16.52
CA THR A 32 8.00 -16.89 16.89
C THR A 32 7.89 -16.14 18.21
N ALA A 33 7.26 -14.96 18.20
CA ALA A 33 6.94 -14.19 19.41
C ALA A 33 5.42 -14.09 19.59
N LEU A 34 4.91 -14.50 20.75
CA LEU A 34 3.48 -14.60 21.02
C LEU A 34 3.12 -14.00 22.38
N GLY A 35 2.13 -13.10 22.41
CA GLY A 35 1.61 -12.53 23.64
C GLY A 35 1.27 -11.05 23.49
N THR A 36 1.42 -10.25 24.55
CA THR A 36 1.22 -8.80 24.45
C THR A 36 2.51 -8.15 23.99
N ASP A 37 2.42 -7.31 22.96
CA ASP A 37 3.55 -6.60 22.38
C ASP A 37 4.79 -7.45 21.94
N PRO A 38 4.66 -8.65 21.34
CA PRO A 38 5.76 -9.37 20.72
C PRO A 38 6.69 -8.60 19.77
N THR A 39 7.93 -9.06 19.67
CA THR A 39 8.84 -8.69 18.58
C THR A 39 9.52 -9.94 18.05
N ALA A 40 9.35 -10.22 16.76
CA ALA A 40 10.07 -11.27 16.05
C ALA A 40 11.01 -10.65 15.01
N LEU A 41 12.31 -10.97 15.06
CA LEU A 41 13.31 -10.43 14.14
C LEU A 41 14.19 -11.53 13.55
N GLY A 42 14.21 -11.66 12.22
CA GLY A 42 14.89 -12.80 11.61
C GLY A 42 14.61 -13.07 10.14
N THR A 43 14.90 -14.30 9.72
CA THR A 43 14.34 -14.87 8.48
C THR A 43 13.03 -15.57 8.85
N ASP A 44 11.97 -15.33 8.09
CA ASP A 44 10.62 -15.84 8.32
C ASP A 44 10.07 -15.57 9.75
N PRO A 45 10.20 -14.34 10.30
CA PRO A 45 9.73 -14.06 11.65
C PRO A 45 8.20 -14.01 11.71
N THR A 46 7.63 -14.59 12.77
CA THR A 46 6.19 -14.54 13.05
C THR A 46 5.93 -13.86 14.39
N ALA A 47 5.10 -12.82 14.40
CA ALA A 47 4.61 -12.17 15.59
C ALA A 47 3.08 -12.11 15.60
N LEU A 48 2.46 -12.49 16.71
CA LEU A 48 1.03 -12.32 16.92
C LEU A 48 0.82 -11.16 17.91
N ASP A 49 0.51 -9.99 17.36
CA ASP A 49 0.09 -8.74 18.02
C ASP A 49 1.24 -7.90 18.62
N PRO A 50 2.31 -7.49 17.89
CA PRO A 50 2.32 -6.24 17.10
C PRO A 50 3.35 -6.11 15.94
N THR A 51 4.51 -6.80 15.93
CA THR A 51 5.64 -6.43 15.04
C THR A 51 6.55 -7.60 14.65
N ALA A 52 6.74 -7.77 13.34
CA ALA A 52 7.69 -8.71 12.74
C ALA A 52 8.66 -8.00 11.78
N LEU A 53 9.95 -8.34 11.85
CA LEU A 53 11.02 -7.63 11.14
C LEU A 53 11.98 -8.60 10.44
N GLY A 54 12.25 -8.42 9.14
CA GLY A 54 13.33 -9.14 8.47
C GLY A 54 13.02 -9.60 7.04
N THR A 55 13.36 -10.85 6.70
CA THR A 55 13.02 -11.45 5.40
C THR A 55 11.76 -12.28 5.57
N ASP A 56 10.75 -12.04 4.74
CA ASP A 56 9.43 -12.69 4.81
C ASP A 56 8.72 -12.53 6.18
N PRO A 57 8.71 -11.34 6.81
CA PRO A 57 8.09 -11.18 8.12
C PRO A 57 6.57 -11.27 8.07
N THR A 58 5.99 -12.04 8.99
CA THR A 58 4.53 -12.16 9.16
C THR A 58 4.10 -11.59 10.51
N ALA A 59 3.30 -10.53 10.48
CA ALA A 59 2.66 -9.96 11.67
C ALA A 59 1.13 -10.18 11.59
N LEU A 60 0.54 -10.67 12.69
CA LEU A 60 -0.88 -10.98 12.80
C LEU A 60 -1.45 -10.26 14.03
N GLY A 61 -2.68 -9.75 14.02
CA GLY A 61 -3.25 -9.16 15.24
C GLY A 61 -4.27 -8.05 14.99
N THR A 62 -4.45 -7.16 15.98
CA THR A 62 -5.33 -5.99 15.81
C THR A 62 -4.62 -4.92 14.98
N ASP A 63 -3.38 -4.57 15.38
CA ASP A 63 -2.57 -3.51 14.77
C ASP A 63 -1.19 -4.05 14.31
N PRO A 64 -1.13 -5.10 13.47
CA PRO A 64 0.13 -5.75 13.15
C PRO A 64 1.00 -4.91 12.21
N THR A 65 2.30 -4.88 12.48
CA THR A 65 3.31 -4.21 11.65
C THR A 65 4.36 -5.21 11.15
N ALA A 66 4.50 -5.35 9.84
CA ALA A 66 5.55 -6.16 9.23
C ALA A 66 6.51 -5.28 8.41
N LEU A 67 7.81 -5.40 8.62
CA LEU A 67 8.82 -4.59 7.91
C LEU A 67 9.98 -5.45 7.41
N GLY A 68 10.25 -5.42 6.10
CA GLY A 68 11.20 -6.37 5.53
C GLY A 68 11.35 -6.41 4.00
N THR A 69 12.04 -7.44 3.53
CA THR A 69 11.87 -7.95 2.17
C THR A 69 10.67 -8.88 2.19
N ASP A 70 9.59 -8.49 1.52
CA ASP A 70 8.32 -9.22 1.37
C ASP A 70 7.50 -9.38 2.68
N PRO A 71 7.20 -8.27 3.38
CA PRO A 71 6.44 -8.30 4.62
C PRO A 71 4.95 -8.58 4.42
N SER A 72 4.36 -9.34 5.33
CA SER A 72 2.93 -9.65 5.38
C SER A 72 2.32 -9.24 6.73
N ALA A 73 1.35 -8.33 6.70
CA ALA A 73 0.60 -7.89 7.87
C ALA A 73 -0.89 -8.21 7.70
N LEU A 74 -1.47 -8.97 8.64
CA LEU A 74 -2.86 -9.44 8.60
C LEU A 74 -3.59 -9.08 9.90
N GLY A 75 -4.53 -8.13 9.84
CA GLY A 75 -5.19 -7.57 11.03
C GLY A 75 -6.19 -6.47 10.71
N THR A 76 -6.74 -5.80 11.71
CA THR A 76 -7.69 -4.69 11.50
C THR A 76 -6.97 -3.50 10.85
N ASP A 77 -5.89 -3.03 11.50
CA ASP A 77 -5.09 -1.86 11.10
C ASP A 77 -3.68 -2.31 10.64
N ALA A 78 -3.65 -3.26 9.71
CA ALA A 78 -2.43 -3.94 9.29
C ALA A 78 -1.49 -3.02 8.50
N THR A 79 -0.21 -2.95 8.89
CA THR A 79 0.82 -2.15 8.21
C THR A 79 1.97 -3.01 7.71
N ALA A 80 2.26 -2.97 6.40
CA ALA A 80 3.39 -3.65 5.78
C ALA A 80 4.30 -2.65 5.04
N LEU A 81 5.61 -2.67 5.31
CA LEU A 81 6.59 -1.75 4.72
C LEU A 81 7.81 -2.51 4.19
N GLY A 82 8.11 -2.44 2.90
CA GLY A 82 9.16 -3.29 2.34
C GLY A 82 9.40 -3.18 0.84
N THR A 83 10.02 -4.20 0.25
CA THR A 83 10.09 -4.36 -1.22
C THR A 83 8.71 -4.70 -1.77
N ASP A 84 8.17 -5.87 -1.43
CA ASP A 84 6.87 -6.34 -1.93
C ASP A 84 5.90 -6.55 -0.76
N PRO A 85 5.45 -5.45 -0.10
CA PRO A 85 4.62 -5.55 1.11
C PRO A 85 3.18 -5.93 0.79
N SER A 86 2.62 -6.81 1.63
CA SER A 86 1.22 -7.21 1.59
C SER A 86 0.53 -6.88 2.92
N ALA A 87 -0.49 -6.04 2.88
CA ALA A 87 -1.34 -5.72 4.04
C ALA A 87 -2.80 -6.12 3.76
N LEU A 88 -3.43 -6.83 4.70
CA LEU A 88 -4.81 -7.29 4.59
C LEU A 88 -5.58 -6.95 5.88
N GLY A 89 -6.69 -6.22 5.74
CA GLY A 89 -7.41 -5.69 6.90
C GLY A 89 -8.57 -4.74 6.63
N THR A 90 -9.12 -4.15 7.70
CA THR A 90 -10.20 -3.16 7.60
C THR A 90 -9.70 -1.77 7.21
N ASP A 91 -8.47 -1.42 7.58
CA ASP A 91 -7.78 -0.19 7.16
C ASP A 91 -6.28 -0.49 6.89
N PRO A 92 -5.94 -1.38 5.95
CA PRO A 92 -4.58 -1.87 5.76
C PRO A 92 -3.72 -0.86 4.99
N THR A 93 -2.44 -0.85 5.29
CA THR A 93 -1.46 0.10 4.75
C THR A 93 -0.23 -0.64 4.23
N ALA A 94 0.05 -0.59 2.92
CA ALA A 94 1.19 -1.23 2.27
C ALA A 94 2.10 -0.22 1.56
N LEU A 95 3.37 -0.09 1.96
CA LEU A 95 4.31 0.89 1.38
C LEU A 95 5.58 0.20 0.90
N GLY A 96 5.88 0.29 -0.40
CA GLY A 96 7.04 -0.42 -0.95
C GLY A 96 7.26 -0.20 -2.43
N THR A 97 8.05 -1.08 -3.05
CA THR A 97 8.27 -1.08 -4.50
C THR A 97 7.12 -1.71 -5.27
N ASP A 98 6.49 -2.76 -4.72
CA ASP A 98 5.29 -3.39 -5.28
C ASP A 98 4.27 -3.68 -4.16
N PRO A 99 3.62 -2.65 -3.59
CA PRO A 99 2.72 -2.84 -2.48
C PRO A 99 1.34 -3.36 -2.91
N SER A 100 0.78 -4.23 -2.08
CA SER A 100 -0.60 -4.72 -2.17
C SER A 100 -1.32 -4.51 -0.84
N ALA A 101 -2.31 -3.61 -0.82
CA ALA A 101 -3.25 -3.47 0.28
C ALA A 101 -4.67 -3.90 -0.17
N LEU A 102 -5.32 -4.77 0.60
CA LEU A 102 -6.60 -5.41 0.24
C LEU A 102 -7.61 -5.37 1.39
N ASP A 103 -8.90 -5.33 1.04
CA ASP A 103 -10.11 -5.29 1.88
C ASP A 103 -10.64 -3.86 2.08
N THR A 104 -11.05 -3.45 3.28
CA THR A 104 -11.76 -2.18 3.46
C THR A 104 -10.75 -1.02 3.58
N ASN A 105 -11.08 0.13 2.99
CA ASN A 105 -10.27 1.37 2.93
C ASN A 105 -8.73 1.20 2.80
N PRO A 106 -8.22 0.36 1.88
CA PRO A 106 -6.80 0.06 1.82
C PRO A 106 -5.99 1.24 1.30
N THR A 107 -4.79 1.45 1.86
CA THR A 107 -3.85 2.48 1.41
C THR A 107 -2.55 1.84 0.92
N ALA A 108 -2.13 2.18 -0.30
CA ALA A 108 -0.87 1.68 -0.85
C ALA A 108 -0.06 2.73 -1.62
N LEU A 109 1.27 2.65 -1.56
CA LEU A 109 2.17 3.40 -2.45
C LEU A 109 2.38 2.66 -3.79
N GLY A 110 1.29 2.33 -4.48
CA GLY A 110 1.31 1.50 -5.68
C GLY A 110 -0.09 1.01 -6.01
N THR A 111 -0.41 -0.25 -5.65
CA THR A 111 -1.71 -0.85 -5.95
C THR A 111 -2.56 -1.05 -4.69
N ALA A 112 -3.80 -0.56 -4.71
CA ALA A 112 -4.79 -0.77 -3.65
C ALA A 112 -6.11 -1.30 -4.25
N LEU A 113 -6.71 -2.32 -3.63
CA LEU A 113 -7.89 -3.02 -4.18
C LEU A 113 -8.98 -3.19 -3.13
N ASP A 114 -10.24 -3.20 -3.58
CA ASP A 114 -11.48 -3.50 -2.83
C ASP A 114 -12.30 -2.26 -2.43
N THR A 115 -12.62 -2.02 -1.16
CA THR A 115 -13.62 -0.99 -0.80
C THR A 115 -12.93 0.32 -0.45
N ASN A 116 -13.20 1.40 -1.19
CA ASN A 116 -12.60 2.73 -1.01
C ASN A 116 -11.04 2.76 -1.01
N PRO A 117 -10.36 2.09 -1.97
CA PRO A 117 -8.91 2.02 -1.99
C PRO A 117 -8.27 3.38 -2.27
N THR A 118 -7.13 3.65 -1.64
CA THR A 118 -6.27 4.81 -1.88
C THR A 118 -4.90 4.37 -2.36
N ALA A 119 -4.56 4.68 -3.61
CA ALA A 119 -3.27 4.40 -4.22
C ALA A 119 -2.47 5.70 -4.44
N LEU A 120 -1.18 5.70 -4.11
CA LEU A 120 -0.27 6.85 -4.28
C LEU A 120 0.99 6.44 -5.05
N GLY A 121 1.63 7.37 -5.77
CA GLY A 121 2.99 7.16 -6.30
C GLY A 121 3.16 7.42 -7.79
N THR A 122 4.02 6.65 -8.44
CA THR A 122 4.18 6.62 -9.90
C THR A 122 3.41 5.43 -10.44
N ASP A 123 2.52 5.66 -11.41
CA ASP A 123 1.57 4.68 -11.94
C ASP A 123 0.64 4.04 -10.88
N PRO A 124 0.08 4.79 -9.90
CA PRO A 124 -0.73 4.19 -8.85
C PRO A 124 -2.06 3.65 -9.40
N SER A 125 -2.49 2.49 -8.91
CA SER A 125 -3.71 1.81 -9.35
C SER A 125 -4.65 1.52 -8.17
N ALA A 126 -5.83 2.14 -8.19
CA ALA A 126 -6.90 1.91 -7.21
C ALA A 126 -8.13 1.26 -7.89
N LEU A 127 -8.55 0.09 -7.43
CA LEU A 127 -9.69 -0.65 -8.00
C LEU A 127 -10.74 -0.96 -6.93
N GLY A 128 -11.95 -0.39 -7.05
CA GLY A 128 -12.93 -0.50 -5.96
C GLY A 128 -14.28 0.18 -6.15
N THR A 129 -15.05 0.34 -5.07
CA THR A 129 -16.32 1.10 -5.09
C THR A 129 -16.07 2.59 -5.27
N ASP A 130 -15.32 3.21 -4.34
CA ASP A 130 -14.93 4.64 -4.39
C ASP A 130 -13.39 4.79 -4.42
N PRO A 131 -12.71 4.33 -5.48
CA PRO A 131 -11.25 4.30 -5.52
C PRO A 131 -10.65 5.70 -5.69
N THR A 132 -9.52 5.95 -5.05
CA THR A 132 -8.73 7.18 -5.16
C THR A 132 -7.29 6.85 -5.57
N ALA A 133 -6.81 7.42 -6.67
CA ALA A 133 -5.42 7.30 -7.12
C ALA A 133 -4.77 8.69 -7.24
N LEU A 134 -3.60 8.89 -6.64
CA LEU A 134 -2.88 10.17 -6.59
C LEU A 134 -1.42 10.02 -7.01
N GLY A 135 -0.99 10.62 -8.11
CA GLY A 135 0.37 10.36 -8.59
C GLY A 135 0.77 10.92 -9.95
N THR A 136 1.82 10.34 -10.52
CA THR A 136 2.06 10.42 -11.97
C THR A 136 1.33 9.26 -12.64
N ASP A 137 0.55 9.55 -13.66
CA ASP A 137 -0.24 8.61 -14.46
C ASP A 137 -1.18 7.71 -13.60
N PRO A 138 -1.98 8.30 -12.67
CA PRO A 138 -2.81 7.54 -11.75
C PRO A 138 -4.00 6.87 -12.46
N SER A 139 -4.34 5.65 -12.05
CA SER A 139 -5.49 4.87 -12.54
C SER A 139 -6.47 4.53 -11.42
N ALA A 140 -7.72 4.96 -11.54
CA ALA A 140 -8.80 4.61 -10.60
C ALA A 140 -9.99 3.97 -11.32
N LEU A 141 -10.34 2.72 -11.01
CA LEU A 141 -11.42 1.99 -11.70
C LEU A 141 -12.50 1.57 -10.69
N GLY A 142 -13.74 2.05 -10.85
CA GLY A 142 -14.78 1.84 -9.84
C GLY A 142 -16.14 2.47 -10.09
N MET A 143 -16.99 2.57 -9.06
CA MET A 143 -18.28 3.25 -9.15
C MET A 143 -18.09 4.77 -9.18
N ASN A 144 -17.38 5.32 -8.18
CA ASN A 144 -17.07 6.75 -8.05
C ASN A 144 -15.55 6.98 -8.01
N PRO A 145 -14.82 6.74 -9.10
CA PRO A 145 -13.36 6.78 -9.07
C PRO A 145 -12.84 8.22 -9.08
N THR A 146 -11.75 8.46 -8.34
CA THR A 146 -11.04 9.74 -8.27
C THR A 146 -9.58 9.54 -8.68
N ALA A 147 -9.12 10.17 -9.75
CA ALA A 147 -7.71 10.15 -10.16
C ALA A 147 -7.13 11.58 -10.24
N LEU A 148 -6.12 11.90 -9.44
CA LEU A 148 -5.49 13.23 -9.39
C LEU A 148 -4.00 13.12 -9.70
N GLY A 149 -3.49 13.89 -10.65
CA GLY A 149 -2.09 13.71 -11.02
C GLY A 149 -1.63 14.36 -12.30
N THR A 150 -0.49 13.90 -12.82
CA THR A 150 -0.18 14.05 -14.26
C THR A 150 -0.88 12.91 -14.99
N ASP A 151 -1.52 13.20 -16.13
CA ASP A 151 -2.21 12.21 -16.98
C ASP A 151 -3.14 11.20 -16.26
N PRO A 152 -4.15 11.66 -15.49
CA PRO A 152 -5.01 10.77 -14.73
C PRO A 152 -6.01 9.99 -15.59
N THR A 153 -6.21 8.71 -15.25
CA THR A 153 -7.25 7.82 -15.77
C THR A 153 -8.19 7.39 -14.65
N ALA A 154 -9.49 7.54 -14.86
CA ALA A 154 -10.54 7.12 -13.95
C ALA A 154 -11.76 6.67 -14.75
N LEU A 155 -12.14 5.42 -14.53
CA LEU A 155 -13.15 4.72 -15.31
C LEU A 155 -14.24 4.23 -14.36
N GLY A 156 -15.47 4.69 -14.58
CA GLY A 156 -16.56 4.40 -13.66
C GLY A 156 -17.88 5.04 -14.01
N THR A 157 -18.87 4.85 -13.13
CA THR A 157 -20.20 5.44 -13.31
C THR A 157 -20.22 6.95 -13.06
N ASN A 158 -19.34 7.46 -12.20
CA ASN A 158 -19.23 8.88 -11.86
C ASN A 158 -17.76 9.28 -11.61
N PRO A 159 -16.93 9.39 -12.67
CA PRO A 159 -15.50 9.59 -12.52
C PRO A 159 -15.13 11.06 -12.24
N THR A 160 -14.19 11.26 -11.32
CA THR A 160 -13.57 12.56 -11.01
C THR A 160 -12.09 12.52 -11.35
N HIS A 161 -11.61 13.52 -12.09
CA HIS A 161 -10.18 13.65 -12.34
C HIS A 161 -9.73 15.09 -12.42
N ASN A 162 -8.47 15.33 -12.06
CA ASN A 162 -7.84 16.63 -12.22
C ASN A 162 -6.38 16.45 -12.65
N HIS A 163 -6.03 17.00 -13.80
CA HIS A 163 -4.67 16.98 -14.32
C HIS A 163 -3.91 18.24 -13.92
N THR A 164 -2.68 18.05 -13.42
CA THR A 164 -1.71 19.15 -13.31
C THR A 164 -0.77 19.07 -14.50
N CYS A 165 -0.88 20.05 -15.41
CA CYS A 165 0.00 20.14 -16.58
C CYS A 165 1.45 20.43 -16.10
N GLN A 166 2.35 19.43 -16.06
CA GLN A 166 3.77 19.68 -15.83
C GLN A 166 4.40 20.30 -17.08
N GLY A 167 4.86 21.55 -16.91
CA GLY A 167 5.66 22.39 -17.81
C GLY A 167 6.01 21.86 -19.22
N ILE A 168 5.34 22.40 -20.23
CA ILE A 168 5.89 22.41 -21.59
C ILE A 168 7.10 23.35 -21.59
N LYS A 169 8.33 22.81 -21.49
CA LYS A 169 9.55 23.51 -21.90
C LYS A 169 9.62 23.52 -23.43
N ASN A 170 9.31 24.68 -23.98
CA ASN A 170 9.49 25.25 -25.32
C ASN A 170 10.35 24.47 -26.34
N SER A 171 9.95 24.50 -27.62
CA SER A 171 10.69 25.13 -28.75
C SER A 171 10.46 24.37 -30.07
N TRP A 172 9.58 24.84 -30.96
CA TRP A 172 9.73 24.76 -32.43
C TRP A 172 8.79 25.79 -33.05
N TRP A 173 9.30 27.02 -33.21
CA TRP A 173 8.76 28.00 -34.16
C TRP A 173 9.51 27.86 -35.49
N HIS A 174 8.79 28.14 -36.58
CA HIS A 174 9.21 28.27 -37.99
C HIS A 174 9.11 27.00 -38.85
N LEU A 175 7.99 26.84 -39.58
CA LEU A 175 7.90 27.10 -41.03
C LEU A 175 6.52 26.70 -41.56
N TRP A 176 5.92 27.61 -42.32
CA TRP A 176 4.63 27.55 -43.02
C TRP A 176 3.36 27.71 -42.19
N GLY A 177 2.66 28.81 -42.49
CA GLY A 177 1.56 29.35 -41.73
C GLY A 177 0.23 28.65 -41.98
N GLY A 178 -0.60 28.65 -40.94
CA GLY A 178 -2.03 28.40 -41.06
C GLY A 178 -2.62 27.49 -39.99
N ILE A 179 -2.55 27.92 -38.72
CA ILE A 179 -3.31 27.42 -37.56
C ILE A 179 -2.95 26.00 -37.08
N SER A 180 -2.07 25.95 -36.07
CA SER A 180 -1.99 24.96 -34.97
C SER A 180 -0.99 25.53 -33.95
N PRO A 181 -0.96 25.16 -32.65
CA PRO A 181 -1.37 23.85 -32.11
C PRO A 181 -1.95 23.87 -30.67
N ALA A 182 -2.14 22.67 -30.12
CA ALA A 182 -2.43 22.36 -28.72
C ALA A 182 -3.82 22.79 -28.22
N LEU A 183 -4.71 21.80 -28.09
CA LEU A 183 -5.74 21.86 -27.05
C LEU A 183 -5.00 22.11 -25.73
N PRO A 184 -5.19 23.27 -25.08
CA PRO A 184 -4.66 23.49 -23.75
C PRO A 184 -5.44 22.59 -22.79
N CYS A 185 -4.72 21.97 -21.83
CA CYS A 185 -5.24 21.26 -20.66
C CYS A 185 -6.67 21.70 -20.30
N ALA A 186 -7.65 20.90 -20.70
CA ALA A 186 -9.06 21.20 -20.45
C ALA A 186 -9.44 20.48 -19.16
N SER A 187 -9.30 21.15 -18.01
CA SER A 187 -9.79 20.68 -16.71
C SER A 187 -11.29 20.41 -16.79
N SER A 188 -11.68 19.21 -17.23
CA SER A 188 -13.08 18.80 -17.33
C SER A 188 -13.45 17.97 -16.11
N SER A 189 -13.77 18.66 -15.02
CA SER A 189 -14.75 18.14 -14.07
C SER A 189 -16.12 18.21 -14.74
N GLN A 190 -16.50 17.18 -15.51
CA GLN A 190 -17.86 17.01 -16.00
C GLN A 190 -18.28 15.56 -15.74
N PRO A 191 -19.29 15.31 -14.88
CA PRO A 191 -19.91 14.00 -14.80
C PRO A 191 -20.61 13.72 -16.13
N LEU A 192 -20.39 12.53 -16.69
CA LEU A 192 -21.11 12.03 -17.85
C LEU A 192 -22.60 11.94 -17.50
N GLN A 193 -23.40 12.90 -17.98
CA GLN A 193 -24.85 12.75 -17.96
C GLN A 193 -25.24 11.63 -18.91
N SER A 194 -25.68 10.50 -18.36
CA SER A 194 -26.39 9.47 -19.10
C SER A 194 -27.75 10.03 -19.51
N ASN A 195 -28.01 10.14 -20.81
CA ASN A 195 -29.38 10.28 -21.32
C ASN A 195 -29.50 9.48 -22.63
N PRO A 196 -30.54 8.64 -22.73
CA PRO A 196 -31.59 8.94 -23.70
C PRO A 196 -32.94 9.27 -23.06
#